data_AF-A0A925MMQ4-F1
#
_entry.id   AF-A0A925MMQ4-F1
#
_cell.length_a   1.000
_cell.length_b   1.000
_cell.length_c   1.000
_cell.angle_alpha   90.00
_cell.angle_beta   90.00
_cell.angle_gamma   90.00
#
_symmetry.space_group_name_H-M   'P 1'
#
loop_
_entity.id
_entity.type
_entity.pdbx_description
1 polymer ?
#
loop_
_entity_poly.entity_id
_entity_poly.type
_entity_poly.pdbx_seq_one_letter_code
_entity_poly.pdbx_strand_id
1 'polypeptide(L)'
;MAAQLRPSRVERRQIDEREIRMNNDRRGIAEVYRDARGTTNHVDLSHRDIISFVRKFKNIVKTDEAHVQSIPHFPYIPVYLAIVKDLLDFADITGVGIIVTTILSIIASCALIVWAWGKTSFRAWKEKILRWLIISIIIELIPAVKFIPSTVILVLLIHYREIKAIRLANLLIEYLKKGGVLDDIV
;
A
#
# COMPACT_ATOMS: atom_id res chain seq x y z
N MET A 1 58.48 13.55 -8.38
CA MET A 1 58.61 12.09 -8.18
C MET A 1 57.86 11.73 -6.90
N ALA A 2 56.70 11.09 -7.00
CA ALA A 2 55.93 10.67 -5.82
C ALA A 2 56.40 9.28 -5.38
N ALA A 3 56.94 9.19 -4.16
CA ALA A 3 57.32 7.93 -3.55
C ALA A 3 56.05 7.13 -3.20
N GLN A 4 55.84 6.00 -3.87
CA GLN A 4 54.76 5.07 -3.52
C GLN A 4 55.08 4.43 -2.16
N LEU A 5 54.33 4.83 -1.13
CA LEU A 5 54.39 4.23 0.18
C LEU A 5 53.89 2.78 0.08
N ARG A 6 54.76 1.82 0.43
CA ARG A 6 54.38 0.40 0.47
C ARG A 6 53.45 0.18 1.66
N PRO A 7 52.32 -0.53 1.49
CA PRO A 7 51.41 -0.81 2.58
C PRO A 7 52.11 -1.63 3.67
N SER A 8 51.82 -1.27 4.91
CA SER A 8 52.37 -1.90 6.11
C SER A 8 51.96 -3.37 6.19
N ARG A 9 52.72 -4.20 6.91
CA ARG A 9 52.38 -5.63 7.09
C ARG A 9 50.98 -5.84 7.69
N VAL A 10 50.51 -4.90 8.50
CA VAL A 10 49.17 -4.95 9.12
C VAL A 10 48.08 -4.67 8.08
N GLU A 11 48.27 -3.68 7.22
CA GLU A 11 47.32 -3.39 6.12
C GLU A 11 47.22 -4.56 5.14
N ARG A 12 48.34 -5.22 4.81
CA ARG A 12 48.32 -6.40 3.94
C ARG A 12 47.45 -7.52 4.52
N ARG A 13 47.56 -7.79 5.83
CA ARG A 13 46.70 -8.79 6.49
C ARG A 13 45.22 -8.41 6.48
N GLN A 14 44.90 -7.14 6.67
CA GLN A 14 43.50 -6.69 6.62
C GLN A 14 42.90 -6.77 5.22
N ILE A 15 43.71 -6.54 4.17
CA ILE A 15 43.30 -6.69 2.78
C ILE A 15 43.02 -8.18 2.48
N ASP A 16 43.92 -9.08 2.88
CA ASP A 16 43.75 -10.52 2.68
C ASP A 16 42.51 -11.07 3.42
N GLU A 17 42.27 -10.65 4.67
CA GLU A 17 41.08 -11.07 5.43
C GLU A 17 39.77 -10.56 4.81
N ARG A 18 39.76 -9.33 4.27
CA ARG A 18 38.59 -8.80 3.56
C ARG A 18 38.33 -9.56 2.26
N GLU A 19 39.38 -9.92 1.54
CA GLU A 19 39.26 -10.66 0.28
C GLU A 19 38.73 -12.08 0.51
N ILE A 20 39.19 -12.76 1.57
CA ILE A 20 38.69 -14.08 1.97
C ILE A 20 37.20 -14.02 2.35
N ARG A 21 36.78 -13.02 3.13
CA ARG A 21 35.35 -12.84 3.49
C ARG A 21 34.49 -12.59 2.26
N MET A 22 34.91 -11.71 1.36
CA MET A 22 34.17 -11.44 0.12
C MET A 22 34.06 -12.68 -0.77
N ASN A 23 35.07 -13.54 -0.81
CA ASN A 23 35.03 -14.76 -1.62
C ASN A 23 34.10 -15.83 -1.02
N ASN A 24 34.06 -15.95 0.32
CA ASN A 24 33.13 -16.86 1.00
C ASN A 24 31.67 -16.40 0.87
N ASP A 25 31.38 -15.10 0.99
CA ASP A 25 30.02 -14.57 0.77
C ASP A 25 29.54 -14.80 -0.66
N ARG A 26 30.44 -14.65 -1.66
CA ARG A 26 30.11 -14.95 -3.06
C ARG A 26 29.78 -16.42 -3.28
N ARG A 27 30.46 -17.34 -2.60
CA ARG A 27 30.17 -18.78 -2.69
C ARG A 27 28.84 -19.13 -2.03
N GLY A 28 28.54 -18.58 -0.85
CA GLY A 28 27.26 -18.78 -0.17
C GLY A 28 26.07 -18.27 -1.00
N ILE A 29 26.21 -17.09 -1.61
CA ILE A 29 25.18 -16.55 -2.52
C ILE A 29 25.02 -17.44 -3.76
N ALA A 30 26.11 -17.92 -4.35
CA ALA A 30 26.06 -18.80 -5.52
C ALA A 30 25.38 -20.16 -5.22
N GLU A 31 25.57 -20.73 -4.04
CA GLU A 31 24.88 -21.95 -3.61
C GLU A 31 23.38 -21.73 -3.40
N VAL A 32 22.99 -20.62 -2.75
CA VAL A 32 21.57 -20.26 -2.60
C VAL A 32 20.87 -20.09 -3.95
N TYR A 33 21.55 -19.51 -4.95
CA TYR A 33 21.01 -19.40 -6.30
C TYR A 33 20.99 -20.74 -7.07
N ARG A 34 21.86 -21.68 -6.73
CA ARG A 34 21.90 -23.02 -7.36
C ARG A 34 20.76 -23.90 -6.84
N ASP A 35 20.47 -23.81 -5.54
CA ASP A 35 19.41 -24.57 -4.90
C ASP A 35 18.02 -24.05 -5.30
N ALA A 36 17.88 -22.72 -5.45
CA ALA A 36 16.67 -22.10 -5.99
C ALA A 36 16.38 -22.44 -7.46
N ARG A 37 17.39 -22.87 -8.25
CA ARG A 37 17.18 -23.37 -9.62
C ARG A 37 16.91 -24.88 -9.71
N GLY A 38 17.25 -25.64 -8.67
CA GLY A 38 17.00 -27.09 -8.62
C GLY A 38 15.57 -27.45 -8.19
N THR A 39 14.91 -26.54 -7.46
CA THR A 39 13.53 -26.71 -6.97
C THR A 39 12.50 -25.87 -7.72
N THR A 40 12.89 -25.20 -8.80
CA THR A 40 11.93 -24.84 -9.86
C THR A 40 11.70 -26.10 -10.69
N ASN A 41 10.89 -27.03 -10.18
CA ASN A 41 9.93 -27.65 -11.06
C ASN A 41 9.27 -26.48 -11.76
N HIS A 42 9.58 -26.28 -13.04
CA HIS A 42 8.86 -25.38 -13.90
C HIS A 42 7.41 -25.81 -13.77
N VAL A 43 6.66 -25.15 -12.88
CA VAL A 43 5.25 -24.91 -13.12
C VAL A 43 5.32 -24.00 -14.33
N ASP A 44 5.47 -24.62 -15.49
CA ASP A 44 5.21 -24.02 -16.79
C ASP A 44 3.72 -23.68 -16.74
N LEU A 45 3.43 -22.59 -16.04
CA LEU A 45 2.17 -21.88 -16.12
C LEU A 45 2.11 -21.46 -17.57
N SER A 46 1.52 -22.34 -18.36
CA SER A 46 1.40 -22.18 -19.79
C SER A 46 0.82 -20.79 -20.00
N HIS A 47 1.26 -20.08 -21.03
CA HIS A 47 0.61 -18.82 -21.41
C HIS A 47 -0.91 -19.00 -21.54
N ARG A 48 -1.38 -20.22 -21.88
CA ARG A 48 -2.79 -20.59 -21.86
C ARG A 48 -3.40 -20.63 -20.46
N ASP A 49 -2.68 -21.06 -19.45
CA ASP A 49 -3.15 -21.10 -18.06
C ASP A 49 -3.28 -19.69 -17.51
N ILE A 50 -2.34 -18.80 -17.80
CA ILE A 50 -2.42 -17.39 -17.42
C ILE A 50 -3.60 -16.71 -18.14
N ILE A 51 -3.75 -16.91 -19.45
CA ILE A 51 -4.86 -16.32 -20.22
C ILE A 51 -6.21 -16.89 -19.78
N SER A 52 -6.28 -18.20 -19.52
CA SER A 52 -7.50 -18.84 -19.02
C SER A 52 -7.83 -18.35 -17.62
N PHE A 53 -6.84 -18.16 -16.75
CA PHE A 53 -6.99 -17.57 -15.44
C PHE A 53 -7.50 -16.14 -15.55
N VAL A 54 -6.90 -15.29 -16.37
CA VAL A 54 -7.34 -13.90 -16.59
C VAL A 54 -8.76 -13.83 -17.15
N ARG A 55 -9.10 -14.71 -18.09
CA ARG A 55 -10.46 -14.77 -18.68
C ARG A 55 -11.48 -15.27 -17.66
N LYS A 56 -11.14 -16.31 -16.90
CA LYS A 56 -11.97 -16.85 -15.82
C LYS A 56 -12.15 -15.81 -14.72
N PHE A 57 -11.09 -15.08 -14.37
CA PHE A 57 -11.11 -13.97 -13.43
C PHE A 57 -12.01 -12.83 -13.92
N LYS A 58 -11.90 -12.42 -15.20
CA LYS A 58 -12.75 -11.40 -15.80
C LYS A 58 -14.23 -11.81 -15.82
N ASN A 59 -14.52 -13.08 -16.08
CA ASN A 59 -15.88 -13.60 -16.04
C ASN A 59 -16.41 -13.69 -14.60
N ILE A 60 -15.63 -14.18 -13.64
CA ILE A 60 -16.05 -14.25 -12.23
C ILE A 60 -16.32 -12.84 -11.68
N VAL A 61 -15.47 -11.85 -11.99
CA VAL A 61 -15.71 -10.44 -11.66
C VAL A 61 -17.05 -9.93 -12.21
N LYS A 62 -17.53 -10.50 -13.32
CA LYS A 62 -18.80 -10.16 -13.95
C LYS A 62 -19.99 -10.96 -13.40
N THR A 63 -19.76 -12.18 -12.90
CA THR A 63 -20.81 -13.07 -12.38
C THR A 63 -21.08 -12.87 -10.87
N ASP A 64 -20.12 -12.32 -10.13
CA ASP A 64 -20.21 -12.08 -8.68
C ASP A 64 -21.12 -10.90 -8.29
N GLU A 65 -21.78 -10.25 -9.25
CA GLU A 65 -22.87 -9.30 -8.93
C GLU A 65 -24.10 -10.02 -8.31
N ALA A 66 -24.16 -11.36 -8.35
CA ALA A 66 -25.31 -12.13 -7.89
C ALA A 66 -25.19 -12.78 -6.49
N HIS A 67 -23.99 -12.92 -5.91
CA HIS A 67 -23.83 -13.44 -4.55
C HIS A 67 -23.71 -12.28 -3.55
N VAL A 68 -24.76 -12.08 -2.74
CA VAL A 68 -24.90 -10.99 -1.76
C VAL A 68 -23.86 -11.13 -0.64
N GLN A 69 -22.61 -10.77 -0.92
CA GLN A 69 -21.66 -10.37 0.11
C GLN A 69 -22.18 -9.05 0.67
N SER A 70 -22.29 -8.95 1.99
CA SER A 70 -22.74 -7.73 2.67
C SER A 70 -21.93 -6.55 2.17
N ILE A 71 -22.55 -5.72 1.34
CA ILE A 71 -21.95 -4.51 0.79
C ILE A 71 -21.45 -3.72 2.00
N PRO A 72 -20.14 -3.39 2.08
CA PRO A 72 -19.63 -2.67 3.24
C PRO A 72 -20.47 -1.41 3.40
N HIS A 73 -21.01 -1.22 4.61
CA HIS A 73 -21.85 -0.07 4.88
C HIS A 73 -21.14 1.20 4.44
N PHE A 74 -21.85 2.03 3.69
CA PHE A 74 -21.33 3.30 3.23
C PHE A 74 -20.87 4.11 4.45
N PRO A 75 -19.69 4.73 4.43
CA PRO A 75 -19.12 5.36 5.59
C PRO A 75 -19.71 6.77 5.75
N TYR A 76 -21.00 6.85 6.10
CA TYR A 76 -21.74 8.11 6.19
C TYR A 76 -21.05 9.10 7.12
N ILE A 77 -20.64 8.67 8.32
CA ILE A 77 -20.02 9.54 9.33
C ILE A 77 -18.77 10.27 8.80
N PRO A 78 -17.71 9.59 8.31
CA PRO A 78 -16.53 10.27 7.80
C PRO A 78 -16.79 11.06 6.51
N VAL A 79 -17.77 10.66 5.69
CA VAL A 79 -18.18 11.47 4.52
C VAL A 79 -18.82 12.78 4.96
N TYR A 80 -19.76 12.75 5.91
CA TYR A 80 -20.34 13.96 6.48
C TYR A 80 -19.28 14.83 7.15
N LEU A 81 -18.35 14.22 7.91
CA LEU A 81 -17.27 14.96 8.55
C LEU A 81 -16.37 15.66 7.51
N ALA A 82 -16.06 14.99 6.40
CA ALA A 82 -15.28 15.56 5.31
C ALA A 82 -16.02 16.73 4.62
N ILE A 83 -17.31 16.57 4.35
CA ILE A 83 -18.14 17.65 3.78
C ILE A 83 -18.20 18.85 4.72
N VAL A 84 -18.46 18.62 6.01
CA VAL A 84 -18.51 19.69 7.03
C VAL A 84 -17.16 20.39 7.15
N LYS A 85 -16.06 19.65 7.13
CA LYS A 85 -14.70 20.18 7.12
C LYS A 85 -14.47 21.09 5.91
N ASP A 86 -14.76 20.60 4.71
CA ASP A 86 -14.57 21.39 3.49
C ASP A 86 -15.43 22.66 3.51
N LEU A 87 -16.67 22.60 4.01
CA LEU A 87 -17.53 23.78 4.20
C LEU A 87 -16.99 24.77 5.24
N LEU A 88 -16.36 24.29 6.32
CA LEU A 88 -15.72 25.14 7.32
C LEU A 88 -14.54 25.89 6.72
N ASP A 89 -13.75 25.26 5.86
CA ASP A 89 -12.62 25.93 5.18
C ASP A 89 -13.09 27.01 4.19
N PHE A 90 -14.33 26.92 3.69
CA PHE A 90 -14.96 27.99 2.89
C PHE A 90 -15.45 29.17 3.73
N ALA A 91 -15.68 28.97 5.04
CA ALA A 91 -16.24 29.97 5.95
C ALA A 91 -15.18 30.92 6.55
N ASP A 92 -13.92 30.86 6.10
CA ASP A 92 -12.76 31.65 6.52
C ASP A 92 -12.84 33.18 6.25
N ILE A 93 -14.04 33.76 6.19
CA ILE A 93 -14.28 35.16 5.77
C ILE A 93 -14.00 36.15 6.91
N THR A 94 -13.98 35.71 8.17
CA THR A 94 -13.75 36.59 9.35
C THR A 94 -12.48 36.19 10.10
N GLY A 95 -11.70 37.17 10.59
CA GLY A 95 -10.40 36.91 11.25
C GLY A 95 -10.49 36.02 12.49
N VAL A 96 -11.57 36.12 13.27
CA VAL A 96 -11.86 35.21 14.40
C VAL A 96 -12.32 33.85 13.89
N GLY A 97 -13.08 33.83 12.79
CA GLY A 97 -13.47 32.61 12.08
C GLY A 97 -12.27 31.76 11.72
N ILE A 98 -11.22 32.35 11.12
CA ILE A 98 -10.00 31.64 10.68
C ILE A 98 -9.38 30.82 11.80
N ILE A 99 -9.25 31.36 13.02
CA ILE A 99 -8.61 30.65 14.14
C ILE A 99 -9.47 29.44 14.55
N VAL A 100 -10.78 29.64 14.65
CA VAL A 100 -11.73 28.61 15.07
C VAL A 100 -11.87 27.52 14.00
N THR A 101 -12.04 27.90 12.72
CA THR A 101 -12.13 26.97 11.58
C THR A 101 -10.84 26.19 11.41
N THR A 102 -9.67 26.82 11.57
CA THR A 102 -8.38 26.12 11.50
C THR A 102 -8.27 25.02 12.56
N ILE A 103 -8.63 25.30 13.82
CA ILE A 103 -8.60 24.29 14.91
C ILE A 103 -9.57 23.14 14.61
N LEU A 104 -10.81 23.45 14.21
CA LEU A 104 -11.82 22.46 13.84
C LEU A 104 -11.37 21.60 12.65
N SER A 105 -10.76 22.22 11.64
CA SER A 105 -10.24 21.57 10.43
C SER A 105 -9.10 20.61 10.75
N ILE A 106 -8.20 20.98 11.66
CA ILE A 106 -7.14 20.10 12.18
C ILE A 106 -7.75 18.90 12.92
N ILE A 107 -8.71 19.13 13.83
CA ILE A 107 -9.36 18.05 14.59
C ILE A 107 -10.09 17.07 13.65
N ALA A 108 -10.84 17.58 12.67
CA ALA A 108 -11.53 16.76 11.69
C ALA A 108 -10.55 15.94 10.84
N SER A 109 -9.45 16.56 10.42
CA SER A 109 -8.38 15.89 9.67
C SER A 109 -7.74 14.76 10.50
N CYS A 110 -7.43 15.00 11.77
CA CYS A 110 -6.91 13.97 12.67
C CYS A 110 -7.90 12.80 12.84
N ALA A 111 -9.20 13.08 13.01
CA ALA A 111 -10.22 12.04 13.12
C ALA A 111 -10.31 11.18 11.84
N LEU A 112 -10.28 11.81 10.65
CA LEU A 112 -10.26 11.10 9.38
C LEU A 112 -9.00 10.26 9.20
N ILE A 113 -7.84 10.73 9.65
CA ILE A 113 -6.59 9.96 9.61
C ILE A 113 -6.69 8.72 10.47
N VAL A 114 -7.15 8.84 11.72
CA VAL A 114 -7.30 7.70 12.63
C VAL A 114 -8.28 6.68 12.05
N TRP A 115 -9.41 7.16 11.51
CA TRP A 115 -10.38 6.30 10.82
C TRP A 115 -9.76 5.57 9.62
N ALA A 116 -9.08 6.30 8.73
CA ALA A 116 -8.40 5.75 7.57
C ALA A 116 -7.34 4.71 7.97
N TRP A 117 -6.62 4.97 9.06
CA TRP A 117 -5.58 4.10 9.57
C TRP A 117 -6.14 2.78 10.09
N GLY A 118 -7.27 2.84 10.80
CA GLY A 118 -7.98 1.65 11.30
C GLY A 118 -8.51 0.78 10.16
N LYS A 119 -8.92 1.40 9.04
CA LYS A 119 -9.42 0.68 7.86
C LYS A 119 -8.35 0.10 6.96
N THR A 120 -7.10 0.58 7.05
CA THR A 120 -6.04 0.19 6.12
C THR A 120 -5.08 -0.83 6.74
N SER A 121 -5.31 -2.12 6.52
CA SER A 121 -4.46 -3.19 7.09
C SER A 121 -3.06 -3.30 6.44
N PHE A 122 -2.87 -2.75 5.23
CA PHE A 122 -1.62 -2.88 4.47
C PHE A 122 -0.62 -1.75 4.76
N ARG A 123 0.55 -2.11 5.29
CA ARG A 123 1.66 -1.19 5.59
C ARG A 123 2.09 -0.35 4.38
N ALA A 124 2.25 -0.97 3.22
CA ALA A 124 2.61 -0.27 1.97
C ALA A 124 1.60 0.80 1.54
N TRP A 125 0.33 0.65 1.96
CA TRP A 125 -0.70 1.64 1.69
C TRP A 125 -0.75 2.76 2.71
N LYS A 126 -0.33 2.50 3.96
CA LYS A 126 -0.22 3.55 4.99
C LYS A 126 0.78 4.62 4.55
N GLU A 127 1.91 4.20 3.98
CA GLU A 127 2.92 5.12 3.41
C GLU A 127 2.36 5.94 2.24
N LYS A 128 1.57 5.33 1.35
CA LYS A 128 0.92 6.04 0.25
C LYS A 128 -0.13 7.04 0.72
N ILE A 129 -1.00 6.65 1.65
CA ILE A 129 -2.03 7.53 2.22
C ILE A 129 -1.37 8.70 2.94
N LEU A 130 -0.32 8.45 3.74
CA LEU A 130 0.42 9.51 4.41
C LEU A 130 1.06 10.48 3.41
N ARG A 131 1.65 9.97 2.33
CA ARG A 131 2.21 10.82 1.27
C ARG A 131 1.14 11.67 0.59
N TRP A 132 -0.03 11.08 0.29
CA TRP A 132 -1.18 11.82 -0.26
C TRP A 132 -1.70 12.88 0.68
N LEU A 133 -1.69 12.61 1.99
CA LEU A 133 -2.11 13.56 3.01
C LEU A 133 -1.16 14.74 3.14
N ILE A 134 0.16 14.49 3.08
CA ILE A 134 1.15 15.57 3.03
C ILE A 134 0.94 16.43 1.77
N ILE A 135 0.68 15.79 0.62
CA ILE A 135 0.36 16.51 -0.62
C ILE A 135 -0.92 17.33 -0.47
N SER A 136 -1.98 16.80 0.15
CA SER A 136 -3.23 17.54 0.33
C SER A 136 -3.03 18.76 1.23
N ILE A 137 -2.27 18.63 2.32
CA ILE A 137 -1.91 19.76 3.20
C ILE A 137 -1.16 20.84 2.42
N ILE A 138 -0.17 20.44 1.59
CA ILE A 138 0.59 21.38 0.75
C ILE A 138 -0.31 22.07 -0.28
N ILE A 139 -1.25 21.34 -0.88
CA ILE A 139 -2.22 21.89 -1.83
C ILE A 139 -3.17 22.89 -1.13
N GLU A 140 -3.58 22.59 0.10
CA GLU A 140 -4.50 23.40 0.90
C GLU A 140 -3.88 24.73 1.37
N LEU A 141 -2.54 24.77 1.50
CA LEU A 141 -1.77 26.00 1.69
C LEU A 141 -1.87 26.97 0.51
N ILE A 142 -2.26 26.50 -0.68
CA ILE A 142 -2.45 27.34 -1.87
C ILE A 142 -3.93 27.75 -1.95
N PRO A 143 -4.28 29.02 -1.67
CA PRO A 143 -5.67 29.46 -1.63
C PRO A 143 -6.42 29.25 -2.96
N ALA A 144 -5.70 29.27 -4.09
CA ALA A 144 -6.27 29.00 -5.41
C ALA A 144 -6.77 27.56 -5.62
N VAL A 145 -6.32 26.60 -4.80
CA VAL A 145 -6.66 25.17 -4.94
C VAL A 145 -7.68 24.72 -3.88
N LYS A 146 -8.12 25.61 -2.97
CA LYS A 146 -9.15 25.33 -1.95
C LYS A 146 -10.51 24.88 -2.50
N PHE A 147 -10.76 25.02 -3.81
CA PHE A 147 -12.01 24.61 -4.44
C PHE A 147 -12.20 23.08 -4.56
N ILE A 148 -11.14 22.29 -4.39
CA ILE A 148 -11.22 20.85 -4.56
C ILE A 148 -11.49 20.19 -3.20
N PRO A 149 -12.64 19.48 -3.02
CA PRO A 149 -12.98 18.79 -1.78
C PRO A 149 -12.12 17.53 -1.61
N SER A 150 -10.83 17.74 -1.33
CA SER A 150 -9.80 16.71 -1.32
C SER A 150 -10.04 15.67 -0.22
N THR A 151 -10.62 16.09 0.90
CA THR A 151 -10.93 15.20 2.02
C THR A 151 -12.05 14.22 1.67
N VAL A 152 -13.10 14.68 0.99
CA VAL A 152 -14.18 13.82 0.49
C VAL A 152 -13.65 12.80 -0.51
N ILE A 153 -12.80 13.24 -1.45
CA ILE A 153 -12.17 12.34 -2.44
C ILE A 153 -11.33 11.27 -1.75
N LEU A 154 -10.57 11.64 -0.71
CA LEU A 154 -9.75 10.70 0.06
C LEU A 154 -10.61 9.63 0.75
N VAL A 155 -11.69 10.04 1.44
CA VAL A 155 -12.61 9.12 2.13
C VAL A 155 -13.25 8.14 1.13
N LEU A 156 -13.68 8.65 -0.03
CA LEU A 156 -14.26 7.82 -1.09
C LEU A 156 -13.24 6.82 -1.68
N LEU A 157 -12.00 7.25 -1.90
CA LEU A 157 -10.92 6.36 -2.39
C LEU A 157 -10.62 5.23 -1.41
N ILE A 158 -10.57 5.53 -0.11
CA ILE A 158 -10.34 4.54 0.94
C ILE A 158 -11.48 3.52 0.94
N HIS A 159 -12.73 3.99 0.92
CA HIS A 159 -13.90 3.11 0.91
C HIS A 159 -13.97 2.23 -0.34
N TYR A 160 -13.72 2.79 -1.52
CA TYR A 160 -13.75 2.04 -2.77
C TYR A 160 -12.66 0.95 -2.83
N ARG A 161 -11.51 1.18 -2.17
CA ARG A 161 -10.45 0.18 -2.09
C ARG A 161 -10.81 -0.96 -1.15
N GLU A 162 -11.53 -0.69 -0.07
CA GLU A 162 -12.05 -1.71 0.85
C GLU A 162 -12.95 -2.68 0.08
N ILE A 163 -13.86 -2.17 -0.75
CA ILE A 163 -14.72 -2.97 -1.64
C ILE A 163 -13.89 -3.88 -2.54
N LYS A 164 -12.84 -3.36 -3.18
CA LYS A 164 -11.96 -4.16 -4.05
C LYS A 164 -11.18 -5.23 -3.28
N ALA A 165 -10.66 -4.91 -2.10
CA ALA A 165 -9.90 -5.85 -1.28
C ALA A 165 -10.80 -6.99 -0.77
N ILE A 166 -12.02 -6.68 -0.35
CA ILE A 166 -13.02 -7.68 0.07
C ILE A 166 -13.36 -8.62 -1.10
N ARG A 167 -13.58 -8.07 -2.30
CA ARG A 167 -13.82 -8.89 -3.51
C ARG A 167 -12.67 -9.86 -3.77
N LEU A 168 -11.42 -9.39 -3.71
CA LEU A 168 -10.25 -10.27 -3.91
C LEU A 168 -10.11 -11.36 -2.85
N ALA A 169 -10.36 -11.02 -1.58
CA ALA A 169 -10.30 -11.97 -0.48
C ALA A 169 -11.36 -13.06 -0.63
N ASN A 170 -12.60 -12.70 -0.97
CA ASN A 170 -13.68 -13.66 -1.14
C ASN A 170 -13.46 -14.56 -2.36
N LEU A 171 -12.94 -14.02 -3.46
CA LEU A 171 -12.51 -14.82 -4.61
C LEU A 171 -11.45 -15.85 -4.19
N LEU A 172 -10.45 -15.44 -3.42
CA LEU A 172 -9.40 -16.34 -2.95
C LEU A 172 -9.97 -17.47 -2.09
N ILE A 173 -10.88 -17.16 -1.15
CA ILE A 173 -11.55 -18.15 -0.31
C ILE A 173 -12.38 -19.12 -1.16
N GLU A 174 -13.12 -18.63 -2.15
CA GLU A 174 -13.94 -19.47 -3.03
C GLU A 174 -13.06 -20.42 -3.87
N TYR A 175 -11.91 -19.92 -4.36
CA TYR A 175 -10.93 -20.75 -5.08
C TYR A 175 -10.32 -21.83 -4.19
N LEU A 176 -9.96 -21.49 -2.95
CA LEU A 176 -9.43 -22.45 -1.98
C LEU A 176 -10.46 -23.53 -1.61
N LYS A 177 -11.73 -23.14 -1.49
CA LYS A 177 -12.83 -24.08 -1.23
C LYS A 177 -13.08 -25.01 -2.42
N LYS A 178 -13.12 -24.48 -3.64
CA LYS A 178 -13.25 -25.31 -4.86
C LYS A 178 -12.06 -26.24 -5.09
N GLY A 179 -10.89 -25.88 -4.57
CA GLY A 179 -9.68 -26.69 -4.63
C GLY A 179 -9.60 -27.79 -3.57
N GLY A 180 -10.59 -27.92 -2.67
CA GLY A 180 -10.57 -28.89 -1.57
C GLY A 180 -9.60 -28.55 -0.43
N VAL A 181 -8.77 -27.51 -0.59
CA VAL A 181 -7.76 -27.11 0.40
C VAL A 181 -8.38 -26.67 1.73
N LEU A 182 -9.58 -26.10 1.67
CA LEU A 182 -10.31 -25.67 2.86
C LEU A 182 -11.13 -26.78 3.52
N ASP A 183 -11.40 -27.88 2.82
CA ASP A 183 -12.13 -29.03 3.38
C ASP A 183 -11.22 -29.89 4.28
N ASP A 184 -9.90 -29.77 4.14
CA ASP A 184 -8.91 -30.46 4.99
C ASP A 184 -8.59 -29.73 6.30
N ILE A 185 -9.02 -28.46 6.45
CA ILE A 185 -8.65 -27.56 7.57
C ILE A 185 -9.78 -27.40 8.59
N VAL A 186 -11.03 -27.72 8.21
CA VAL A 186 -12.24 -27.61 9.04
C VAL A 186 -12.74 -29.00 9.43
#